data_AF-A0A378N5Z9-F1
#
_entry.id   AF-A0A378N5Z9-F1
#
_cell.length_a   1.000
_cell.length_b   1.000
_cell.length_c   1.000
_cell.angle_alpha   90.00
_cell.angle_beta   90.00
_cell.angle_gamma   90.00
#
_symmetry.space_group_name_H-M   'P 1'
#
loop_
_entity.id
_entity.type
_entity.pdbx_description
1 polymer ?
#
loop_
_entity_poly.entity_id
_entity_poly.type
_entity_poly.pdbx_seq_one_letter_code
_entity_poly.pdbx_strand_id
1 'polypeptide(L)'
;MKKGNKHTIKIGYIGFVPPQVMIWDKANLEGKVEARDIVKTAQKYVPIVKKEGADIVVALAHTGPSDEPYKEGAENCAFYLADVKGIDAVIFGHSHRLFPNKEFANSPNAILQKEQ
;
A
#
# COMPACT_ATOMS: atom_id res chain seq x y z
N MET A 1 23.68 -33.44 -7.38
CA MET A 1 22.86 -32.24 -7.09
C MET A 1 22.23 -31.76 -8.39
N LYS A 2 20.90 -31.67 -8.49
CA LYS A 2 20.25 -31.10 -9.70
C LYS A 2 20.46 -29.58 -9.69
N LYS A 3 21.03 -29.03 -10.76
CA LYS A 3 21.10 -27.57 -10.97
C LYS A 3 19.67 -27.09 -11.30
N GLY A 4 19.15 -26.15 -10.52
CA GLY A 4 17.81 -25.57 -10.75
C GLY A 4 17.73 -24.74 -12.05
N ASN A 5 16.51 -24.38 -12.45
CA ASN A 5 16.27 -23.55 -13.63
C ASN A 5 16.33 -22.05 -13.28
N LYS A 6 16.80 -21.23 -14.22
CA LYS A 6 16.73 -19.77 -14.10
C LYS A 6 15.34 -19.29 -14.50
N HIS A 7 14.81 -18.32 -13.77
CA HIS A 7 13.54 -17.67 -14.05
C HIS A 7 13.73 -16.15 -14.04
N THR A 8 13.12 -15.46 -15.00
CA THR A 8 13.01 -14.01 -15.00
C THR A 8 11.67 -13.65 -14.36
N ILE A 9 11.68 -12.78 -13.36
CA ILE A 9 10.49 -12.29 -12.66
C ILE A 9 10.42 -10.77 -12.84
N LYS A 10 9.26 -10.27 -13.26
CA LYS A 10 8.98 -8.84 -13.39
C LYS A 10 8.26 -8.34 -12.14
N ILE A 11 8.86 -7.33 -11.50
CA ILE A 11 8.31 -6.71 -10.30
C ILE A 11 7.81 -5.30 -10.67
N GLY A 12 6.50 -5.08 -10.51
CA GLY A 12 5.87 -3.78 -10.64
C GLY A 12 5.83 -3.05 -9.31
N TYR A 13 6.15 -1.76 -9.32
CA TYR A 13 6.05 -0.91 -8.13
C TYR A 13 4.99 0.17 -8.36
N ILE A 14 4.18 0.44 -7.34
CA ILE A 14 3.19 1.52 -7.37
C ILE A 14 3.25 2.33 -6.07
N GLY A 15 3.36 3.65 -6.20
CA GLY A 15 3.55 4.57 -5.08
C GLY A 15 2.27 5.30 -4.69
N PHE A 16 2.09 5.56 -3.38
CA PHE A 16 0.96 6.32 -2.85
C PHE A 16 1.41 7.32 -1.78
N VAL A 17 0.69 8.44 -1.70
CA VAL A 17 0.87 9.52 -0.70
C VAL A 17 -0.51 9.91 -0.15
N PRO A 18 -0.62 10.42 1.10
CA PRO A 18 -1.92 10.76 1.67
C PRO A 18 -2.57 11.92 0.92
N PRO A 19 -3.89 11.89 0.67
CA PRO A 19 -4.61 13.01 0.03
C PRO A 19 -4.46 14.34 0.78
N GLN A 20 -4.19 14.28 2.08
CA GLN A 20 -4.01 15.41 2.98
C GLN A 20 -2.82 16.31 2.61
N VAL A 21 -1.92 15.90 1.71
CA VAL A 21 -0.90 16.81 1.14
C VAL A 21 -1.51 18.06 0.52
N MET A 22 -2.75 17.99 0.01
CA MET A 22 -3.47 19.14 -0.51
C MET A 22 -3.81 20.19 0.56
N ILE A 23 -3.83 19.77 1.83
CA ILE A 23 -4.02 20.64 3.01
C ILE A 23 -2.66 21.05 3.56
N TRP A 24 -1.78 20.09 3.83
CA TRP A 24 -0.47 20.32 4.46
C TRP A 24 0.43 21.22 3.63
N ASP A 25 0.39 21.07 2.30
CA ASP A 25 1.25 21.78 1.36
C ASP A 25 0.44 22.61 0.36
N LYS A 26 -0.71 23.12 0.83
CA LYS A 26 -1.67 23.89 0.03
C LYS A 26 -1.01 25.00 -0.78
N ALA A 27 -0.11 25.77 -0.17
CA ALA A 27 0.57 26.89 -0.82
C ALA A 27 1.36 26.46 -2.07
N ASN A 28 1.89 25.24 -2.07
CA ASN A 28 2.68 24.72 -3.19
C ASN A 28 1.83 23.96 -4.21
N LEU A 29 0.72 23.35 -3.79
CA LEU A 29 -0.04 22.39 -4.60
C LEU A 29 -1.38 22.90 -5.12
N GLU A 30 -2.02 23.88 -4.45
CA GLU A 30 -3.34 24.39 -4.83
C GLU A 30 -3.34 24.90 -6.28
N GLY A 31 -4.32 24.47 -7.07
CA GLY A 31 -4.46 24.81 -8.48
C GLY A 31 -3.46 24.12 -9.43
N LYS A 32 -2.53 23.29 -8.93
CA LYS A 32 -1.52 22.60 -9.76
C LYS A 32 -1.75 21.10 -9.87
N VAL A 33 -2.18 20.48 -8.78
CA VAL A 33 -2.39 19.03 -8.71
C VAL A 33 -3.64 18.69 -7.89
N GLU A 34 -4.07 17.45 -7.99
CA GLU A 34 -5.04 16.84 -7.08
C GLU A 34 -4.45 15.55 -6.51
N ALA A 35 -4.76 15.26 -5.25
CA ALA A 35 -4.43 13.98 -4.62
C ALA A 35 -5.71 13.16 -4.47
N ARG A 36 -5.72 11.99 -5.11
CA ARG A 36 -6.88 11.08 -5.13
C ARG A 36 -6.79 10.07 -4.01
N ASP A 37 -7.93 9.46 -3.68
CA ASP A 37 -8.01 8.35 -2.72
C ASP A 37 -7.03 7.22 -3.07
N ILE A 38 -6.34 6.71 -2.04
CA ILE A 38 -5.29 5.69 -2.16
C ILE A 38 -5.85 4.37 -2.69
N VAL A 39 -6.93 3.88 -2.08
CA VAL A 39 -7.48 2.54 -2.34
C VAL A 39 -8.14 2.49 -3.72
N LYS A 40 -8.94 3.50 -4.07
CA LYS A 40 -9.54 3.61 -5.41
C LYS A 40 -8.49 3.75 -6.49
N THR A 41 -7.41 4.50 -6.23
CA THR A 41 -6.29 4.60 -7.18
C THR A 41 -5.61 3.25 -7.36
N ALA A 42 -5.35 2.51 -6.27
CA ALA A 42 -4.79 1.16 -6.35
C ALA A 42 -5.70 0.22 -7.18
N GLN A 43 -7.00 0.18 -6.89
CA GLN A 43 -7.97 -0.64 -7.63
C GLN A 43 -8.00 -0.34 -9.14
N LYS A 44 -7.74 0.92 -9.53
CA LYS A 44 -7.67 1.33 -10.94
C LYS A 44 -6.35 0.94 -11.60
N TYR A 45 -5.22 1.16 -10.94
CA TYR A 45 -3.90 1.06 -11.59
C TYR A 45 -3.22 -0.30 -11.40
N VAL A 46 -3.51 -1.05 -10.35
CA VAL A 46 -2.95 -2.40 -10.15
C VAL A 46 -3.28 -3.33 -11.32
N PRO A 47 -4.52 -3.38 -11.86
CA PRO A 47 -4.81 -4.18 -13.05
C PRO A 47 -3.98 -3.78 -14.28
N ILE A 48 -3.65 -2.49 -14.43
CA ILE A 48 -2.82 -1.98 -15.53
C ILE A 48 -1.38 -2.46 -15.35
N VAL A 49 -0.80 -2.31 -14.15
CA VAL A 49 0.56 -2.79 -13.84
C VAL A 49 0.69 -4.29 -14.11
N LYS A 50 -0.31 -5.09 -13.73
CA LYS A 50 -0.32 -6.53 -14.06
C LYS A 50 -0.45 -6.79 -15.55
N LYS A 51 -1.28 -6.03 -16.27
CA LYS A 51 -1.44 -6.16 -17.73
C LYS A 51 -0.15 -5.85 -18.49
N GLU A 52 0.67 -4.93 -17.99
CA GLU A 52 2.01 -4.65 -18.53
C GLU A 52 3.04 -5.76 -18.22
N GLY A 53 2.62 -6.82 -17.54
CA GLY A 53 3.39 -8.05 -17.35
C GLY A 53 4.10 -8.15 -16.01
N ALA A 54 3.66 -7.42 -14.97
CA ALA A 54 4.16 -7.64 -13.62
C ALA A 54 3.69 -9.00 -13.08
N ASP A 55 4.65 -9.83 -12.70
CA ASP A 55 4.41 -11.10 -11.99
C ASP A 55 4.10 -10.83 -10.51
N ILE A 56 4.77 -9.83 -9.94
CA ILE A 56 4.63 -9.37 -8.55
C ILE A 56 4.37 -7.86 -8.56
N VAL A 57 3.43 -7.39 -7.74
CA VAL A 57 3.15 -5.97 -7.52
C VAL A 57 3.43 -5.59 -6.07
N VAL A 58 4.34 -4.63 -5.88
CA VAL A 58 4.70 -4.08 -4.58
C VAL A 58 4.16 -2.65 -4.47
N ALA A 59 3.28 -2.42 -3.51
CA ALA A 59 2.82 -1.09 -3.16
C ALA A 59 3.81 -0.42 -2.20
N LEU A 60 4.33 0.75 -2.61
CA LEU A 60 5.15 1.63 -1.80
C LEU A 60 4.25 2.77 -1.28
N ALA A 61 3.59 2.54 -0.16
CA ALA A 61 2.52 3.40 0.30
C ALA A 61 2.96 4.25 1.49
N HIS A 62 3.15 5.55 1.30
CA HIS A 62 3.38 6.47 2.42
C HIS A 62 2.06 6.73 3.15
N THR A 63 1.58 5.74 3.89
CA THR A 63 0.31 5.74 4.62
C THR A 63 0.41 4.79 5.80
N GLY A 64 -0.28 5.08 6.90
CA GLY A 64 -0.25 4.22 8.09
C GLY A 64 -1.28 3.09 8.06
N PRO A 65 -1.20 2.17 9.05
CA PRO A 65 -2.23 1.16 9.29
C PRO A 65 -3.44 1.79 10.00
N SER A 66 -4.64 1.27 9.75
CA SER A 66 -5.88 1.73 10.40
C SER A 66 -6.86 0.57 10.58
N ASP A 67 -7.45 0.49 11.77
CA ASP A 67 -8.58 -0.40 12.07
C ASP A 67 -9.94 0.29 11.96
N GLU A 68 -9.94 1.62 11.75
CA GLU A 68 -11.19 2.35 11.53
C GLU A 68 -11.80 1.98 10.19
N PRO A 69 -13.14 1.86 10.06
CA PRO A 69 -13.80 1.59 8.80
C PRO A 69 -13.33 2.51 7.68
N TYR A 70 -13.08 1.94 6.51
CA TYR A 70 -12.61 2.67 5.35
C TYR A 70 -13.53 3.85 5.02
N LYS A 71 -12.90 5.00 4.77
CA LYS A 71 -13.52 6.21 4.26
C LYS A 71 -12.71 6.71 3.08
N GLU A 72 -13.40 7.12 2.04
CA GLU A 72 -12.74 7.73 0.89
C GLU A 72 -11.97 8.99 1.31
N GLY A 73 -10.72 9.07 0.87
CA GLY A 73 -9.80 10.14 1.25
C GLY A 73 -9.07 9.90 2.58
N ALA A 74 -9.16 8.70 3.15
CA ALA A 74 -8.47 8.37 4.40
C ALA A 74 -6.94 8.49 4.29
N GLU A 75 -6.33 9.03 5.34
CA GLU A 75 -4.88 9.23 5.45
C GLU A 75 -4.11 7.92 5.65
N ASN A 76 -4.70 6.98 6.41
CA ASN A 76 -4.11 5.71 6.83
C ASN A 76 -4.86 4.53 6.18
N CYS A 77 -4.29 3.98 5.11
CA CYS A 77 -4.91 2.99 4.22
C CYS A 77 -4.09 1.69 4.05
N ALA A 78 -3.03 1.46 4.84
CA ALA A 78 -2.12 0.35 4.59
C ALA A 78 -2.81 -1.03 4.63
N PHE A 79 -3.72 -1.25 5.59
CA PHE A 79 -4.48 -2.50 5.68
C PHE A 79 -5.48 -2.65 4.54
N TYR A 80 -6.15 -1.56 4.14
CA TYR A 80 -7.06 -1.58 2.98
C TYR A 80 -6.34 -1.81 1.65
N LEU A 81 -5.09 -1.38 1.51
CA LEU A 81 -4.26 -1.72 0.35
C LEU A 81 -3.94 -3.22 0.30
N ALA A 82 -3.79 -3.89 1.45
CA ALA A 82 -3.56 -5.34 1.48
C ALA A 82 -4.75 -6.14 0.92
N ASP A 83 -5.97 -5.59 1.00
CA ASP A 83 -7.18 -6.20 0.42
C ASP A 83 -7.35 -5.92 -1.08
N VAL A 84 -6.53 -5.03 -1.68
CA VAL A 84 -6.62 -4.74 -3.11
C VAL A 84 -6.08 -5.91 -3.91
N LYS A 85 -6.98 -6.59 -4.63
CA LYS A 85 -6.65 -7.73 -5.48
C LYS A 85 -5.51 -7.40 -6.44
N GLY A 86 -4.45 -8.20 -6.37
CA GLY A 86 -3.31 -8.13 -7.26
C GLY A 86 -2.12 -7.34 -6.71
N ILE A 87 -2.21 -6.78 -5.50
CA ILE A 87 -1.05 -6.36 -4.72
C ILE A 87 -0.52 -7.58 -3.96
N ASP A 88 0.77 -7.84 -4.07
CA ASP A 88 1.43 -8.98 -3.44
C ASP A 88 2.16 -8.58 -2.14
N ALA A 89 2.59 -7.32 -2.04
CA ALA A 89 3.19 -6.76 -0.84
C ALA A 89 2.88 -5.27 -0.68
N VAL A 90 2.72 -4.84 0.58
CA VAL A 90 2.55 -3.43 0.96
C VAL A 90 3.70 -3.03 1.87
N ILE A 91 4.55 -2.13 1.39
CA ILE A 91 5.56 -1.45 2.21
C ILE A 91 4.95 -0.12 2.61
N PHE A 92 4.73 0.07 3.91
CA PHE A 92 4.03 1.24 4.43
C PHE A 92 4.78 1.98 5.53
N GLY A 93 4.31 3.17 5.86
CA GLY A 93 5.00 4.10 6.77
C GLY A 93 4.06 5.15 7.33
N HIS A 94 4.48 6.42 7.27
CA HIS A 94 3.72 7.63 7.70
C HIS A 94 3.44 7.73 9.20
N SER A 95 2.89 6.68 9.81
CA SER A 95 2.50 6.64 11.23
C SER A 95 3.67 6.56 12.22
N HIS A 96 4.89 6.30 11.76
CA HIS A 96 6.08 6.05 12.59
C HIS A 96 5.90 4.93 13.64
N ARG A 97 4.96 4.01 13.40
CA ARG A 97 4.72 2.81 14.22
C ARG A 97 5.48 1.61 13.66
N LEU A 98 5.82 0.66 14.53
CA LEU A 98 6.48 -0.58 14.13
C LEU A 98 5.43 -1.64 13.77
N PHE A 99 5.59 -2.30 12.63
CA PHE A 99 4.74 -3.42 12.22
C PHE A 99 5.58 -4.53 11.59
N PRO A 100 5.30 -5.82 11.86
CA PRO A 100 4.36 -6.32 12.87
C PRO A 100 4.88 -6.07 14.30
N ASN A 101 3.99 -5.75 15.25
CA ASN A 101 4.35 -5.63 16.67
C ASN A 101 3.16 -6.02 17.57
N LYS A 102 3.38 -6.15 18.88
CA LYS A 102 2.34 -6.52 19.89
C LYS A 102 1.17 -5.54 20.01
N GLU A 103 1.33 -4.30 19.57
CA GLU A 103 0.29 -3.27 19.59
C GLU A 103 -0.88 -3.63 18.66
N PHE A 104 -0.60 -4.40 17.61
CA PHE A 104 -1.59 -4.87 16.65
C PHE A 104 -2.20 -6.24 17.01
N ALA A 105 -1.93 -6.78 18.21
CA ALA A 105 -2.41 -8.12 18.60
C ALA A 105 -3.94 -8.25 18.63
N ASN A 106 -4.65 -7.13 18.84
CA ASN A 106 -6.12 -7.07 18.84
C ASN A 106 -6.68 -6.41 17.57
N SER A 107 -5.84 -6.10 16.58
CA SER A 107 -6.31 -5.53 15.32
C SER A 107 -7.09 -6.60 14.55
N PRO A 108 -8.32 -6.31 14.08
CA PRO A 108 -9.08 -7.24 13.25
C PRO A 108 -8.45 -7.43 11.86
N ASN A 109 -7.54 -6.54 11.46
CA ASN A 109 -6.92 -6.52 10.14
C ASN A 109 -5.48 -7.06 10.14
N ALA A 110 -4.93 -7.43 11.31
CA ALA A 110 -3.57 -7.94 11.42
C ALA A 110 -3.55 -9.36 12.00
N ILE A 111 -3.01 -10.30 11.23
CA ILE A 111 -2.70 -11.64 11.72
C ILE A 111 -1.21 -11.65 12.09
N LEU A 112 -0.92 -11.57 13.39
CA LEU A 112 0.45 -11.71 13.88
C LEU A 112 0.81 -13.20 13.93
N GLN A 113 1.72 -13.64 13.05
CA GLN A 113 2.35 -14.94 13.25
C GLN A 113 3.18 -14.88 14.54
N LYS A 114 2.99 -15.87 15.42
CA LYS A 114 3.92 -16.08 16.52
C LYS A 114 5.27 -16.42 15.89
N GLU A 115 6.32 -15.71 16.28
CA GLU A 115 7.68 -16.03 15.87
C GLU A 115 7.95 -17.52 16.17
N GLN A 116 8.61 -18.22 15.24
CA GLN A 116 9.13 -19.58 15.45
C GLN A 116 10.24 -19.56 16.50
#